data_AF-A0A819ZTH6-F1
#
_entry.id   AF-A0A819ZTH6-F1
#
_cell.length_a   1.000
_cell.length_b   1.000
_cell.length_c   1.000
_cell.angle_alpha   90.00
_cell.angle_beta   90.00
_cell.angle_gamma   90.00
#
_symmetry.space_group_name_H-M   'P 1'
#
loop_
_entity.id
_entity.type
_entity.pdbx_description
1 polymer ?
#
loop_
_entity_poly.entity_id
_entity_poly.type
_entity_poly.pdbx_seq_one_letter_code
_entity_poly.pdbx_strand_id
1 'polypeptide(L)'
;MLGSPNYMFGIYDARTANNNRPAHALPGTDKVTNLYREWFTRQNLLWNYTDFSGLSDHGPFLAVGIVAGGLFSGAAGLKSLDERNYYDKMLGQGLGGFAGT
;
A
#
# COMPACT_ATOMS: atom_id res chain seq x y z
N MET A 1 1.15 4.68 -9.30
CA MET A 1 0.33 4.95 -10.51
C MET A 1 -1.08 5.31 -10.09
N LEU A 2 -1.62 6.42 -10.57
CA LEU A 2 -3.00 6.85 -10.29
C LEU A 2 -3.93 6.39 -11.43
N GLY A 3 -5.22 6.21 -11.13
CA GLY A 3 -6.25 5.94 -12.15
C GLY A 3 -6.61 4.47 -12.39
N SER A 4 -6.18 3.53 -11.54
CA SER A 4 -6.71 2.17 -11.61
C SER A 4 -8.21 2.17 -11.26
N PRO A 5 -9.06 1.49 -12.05
CA PRO A 5 -10.46 1.28 -11.66
C PRO A 5 -10.56 0.39 -10.40
N ASN A 6 -9.51 -0.38 -10.10
CA ASN A 6 -9.39 -1.23 -8.93
C ASN A 6 -8.40 -0.63 -7.93
N TYR A 7 -8.63 0.62 -7.55
CA TYR A 7 -7.74 1.33 -6.64
C TYR A 7 -7.70 0.70 -5.24
N MET A 8 -6.61 0.94 -4.51
CA MET A 8 -6.48 0.60 -3.10
C MET A 8 -5.82 1.75 -2.34
N PHE A 9 -6.01 1.81 -1.02
CA PHE A 9 -5.21 2.64 -0.15
C PHE A 9 -4.03 1.82 0.37
N GLY A 10 -3.06 1.60 -0.51
CA GLY A 10 -1.91 0.74 -0.27
C GLY A 10 -0.77 1.45 0.43
N ILE A 11 -0.13 0.76 1.37
CA ILE A 11 1.10 1.19 2.02
C ILE A 11 2.18 0.15 1.70
N TYR A 12 3.35 0.60 1.24
CA TYR A 12 4.49 -0.30 1.08
C TYR A 12 4.89 -0.92 2.43
N ASP A 13 4.87 -2.25 2.52
CA ASP A 13 5.17 -2.97 3.76
C ASP A 13 6.68 -3.06 3.98
N ALA A 14 7.19 -2.12 4.75
CA ALA A 14 8.60 -2.07 5.13
C ALA A 14 8.87 -2.56 6.56
N ARG A 15 7.91 -3.26 7.16
CA ARG A 15 8.07 -3.77 8.52
C ARG A 15 9.04 -4.94 8.53
N THR A 16 9.76 -5.08 9.64
CA THR A 16 10.72 -6.16 9.86
C THR A 16 10.14 -7.30 10.71
N ALA A 17 8.83 -7.33 10.93
CA ALA A 17 8.19 -8.29 11.83
C ALA A 17 8.16 -9.71 11.22
N ASN A 18 8.47 -10.72 12.04
CA ASN A 18 8.44 -12.16 11.72
C ASN A 18 9.35 -12.61 10.57
N ASN A 19 10.68 -12.39 10.67
CA ASN A 19 11.70 -12.91 9.72
C ASN A 19 11.48 -12.61 8.22
N ASN A 20 10.47 -11.81 7.87
CA ASN A 20 10.07 -11.45 6.51
C ASN A 20 10.37 -9.98 6.22
N ARG A 21 11.48 -9.45 6.75
CA ARG A 21 11.95 -8.12 6.35
C ARG A 21 12.11 -8.13 4.83
N PRO A 22 11.44 -7.23 4.09
CA PRO A 22 11.68 -7.13 2.65
C PRO A 22 13.18 -6.93 2.43
N ALA A 23 13.75 -7.62 1.45
CA ALA A 23 15.19 -7.61 1.20
C ALA A 23 15.75 -6.17 1.06
N HIS A 24 14.91 -5.25 0.58
CA HIS A 24 15.26 -3.85 0.34
C HIS A 24 14.93 -2.89 1.49
N ALA A 25 14.21 -3.32 2.53
CA ALA A 25 13.89 -2.45 3.65
C ALA A 25 15.15 -2.11 4.44
N LEU A 26 15.40 -0.83 4.73
CA LEU A 26 16.49 -0.33 5.58
C LEU A 26 16.00 -0.10 7.02
N PRO A 27 16.88 -0.03 8.03
CA PRO A 27 16.45 0.38 9.38
C PRO A 27 15.82 1.79 9.32
N GLY A 28 14.61 1.95 9.89
CA GLY A 28 13.86 3.22 9.89
C GLY A 28 12.82 3.33 8.77
N THR A 29 12.84 2.46 7.76
CA THR A 29 11.81 2.37 6.70
C THR A 29 10.42 2.01 7.27
N ASP A 30 10.37 1.30 8.40
CA ASP A 30 9.16 1.02 9.16
C ASP A 30 8.48 2.28 9.71
N LYS A 31 9.23 3.35 10.01
CA LYS A 31 8.66 4.63 10.48
C LYS A 31 7.78 5.27 9.41
N VAL A 32 8.20 5.21 8.14
CA VAL A 32 7.40 5.72 7.01
C VAL A 32 6.13 4.88 6.83
N THR A 33 6.22 3.56 7.01
CA THR A 33 5.04 2.67 6.99
C THR A 33 4.06 3.04 8.09
N ASN A 34 4.55 3.18 9.32
CA ASN A 34 3.72 3.51 10.48
C ASN A 34 3.07 4.89 10.35
N LEU A 35 3.78 5.88 9.79
CA LEU A 35 3.24 7.21 9.51
C LEU A 35 1.97 7.15 8.66
N TYR A 36 2.01 6.43 7.53
CA TYR A 36 0.86 6.30 6.64
C TYR A 36 -0.26 5.46 7.26
N ARG A 37 0.10 4.39 7.98
CA ARG A 37 -0.86 3.55 8.71
C ARG A 37 -1.68 4.38 9.68
N GLU A 38 -1.01 5.16 10.52
CA GLU A 38 -1.64 6.05 11.49
C GLU A 38 -2.45 7.16 10.82
N TRP A 39 -2.03 7.64 9.65
CA TRP A 39 -2.80 8.61 8.88
C TRP A 39 -4.12 8.00 8.39
N PHE A 40 -4.11 6.86 7.69
CA PHE A 40 -5.34 6.23 7.19
C PHE A 40 -6.28 5.81 8.33
N THR A 41 -5.73 5.25 9.42
CA THR A 41 -6.53 4.93 10.60
C THR A 41 -7.21 6.17 11.18
N ARG A 42 -6.52 7.32 11.26
CA ARG A 42 -7.13 8.59 11.71
C ARG A 42 -8.20 9.12 10.77
N GLN A 43 -8.11 8.83 9.48
CA GLN A 43 -9.13 9.19 8.49
C GLN A 43 -10.30 8.20 8.43
N ASN A 44 -10.29 7.13 9.24
CA ASN A 44 -11.24 6.02 9.15
C ASN A 44 -11.30 5.40 7.74
N LEU A 45 -10.14 5.34 7.08
CA LEU A 45 -9.98 4.72 5.77
C LEU A 45 -9.32 3.34 5.93
N LEU A 46 -9.90 2.31 5.32
CA LEU A 46 -9.22 1.02 5.20
C LEU A 46 -7.98 1.17 4.33
N TRP A 47 -6.90 0.56 4.78
CA TRP A 47 -5.64 0.49 4.05
C TRP A 47 -5.17 -0.95 3.99
N ASN A 48 -4.37 -1.28 2.99
CA ASN A 48 -3.76 -2.60 2.83
C ASN A 48 -2.26 -2.46 2.64
N TYR A 49 -1.51 -3.50 3.00
CA TYR A 49 -0.11 -3.57 2.64
C TYR A 49 0.07 -3.93 1.17
N THR A 50 1.12 -3.41 0.56
CA THR A 50 1.62 -3.85 -0.74
C THR A 50 3.10 -4.18 -0.63
N ASP A 51 3.57 -5.04 -1.52
CA ASP A 51 4.93 -5.54 -1.51
C ASP A 51 5.97 -4.43 -1.71
N PHE A 52 7.00 -4.42 -0.87
CA PHE A 52 8.09 -3.46 -0.90
C PHE A 52 9.33 -4.05 -1.59
N SER A 53 9.12 -4.48 -2.84
CA SER A 53 10.08 -5.24 -3.65
C SER A 53 11.30 -4.46 -4.16
N GLY A 54 11.41 -3.15 -3.88
CA GLY A 54 12.46 -2.30 -4.47
C GLY A 54 12.30 -2.03 -5.98
N LEU A 55 11.26 -2.53 -6.64
CA LEU A 55 11.06 -2.45 -8.10
C LEU A 55 10.41 -1.14 -8.59
N SER A 56 10.47 -0.07 -7.80
CA SER A 56 10.02 1.28 -8.19
C SER A 56 11.14 2.29 -7.90
N ASP A 57 10.87 3.58 -8.07
CA ASP A 57 11.89 4.63 -7.95
C ASP A 57 12.47 4.77 -6.54
N HIS A 58 11.86 4.13 -5.53
CA HIS A 58 12.46 3.99 -4.21
C HIS A 58 13.69 3.06 -4.20
N GLY A 59 13.84 2.16 -5.17
CA GLY A 59 14.96 1.21 -5.26
C GLY A 59 16.34 1.87 -5.26
N PRO A 60 16.63 2.83 -6.16
CA PRO A 60 17.89 3.56 -6.18
C PRO A 60 18.22 4.29 -4.87
N PHE A 61 17.24 4.82 -4.14
CA PHE A 61 17.46 5.44 -2.82
C PHE A 61 17.88 4.40 -1.78
N LEU A 62 17.19 3.26 -1.74
CA LEU A 62 17.52 2.16 -0.82
C LEU A 62 18.93 1.61 -1.11
N ALA A 63 19.32 1.52 -2.39
CA ALA A 63 20.63 1.04 -2.80
C ALA A 63 21.81 1.90 -2.30
N VAL A 64 21.57 3.18 -2.01
CA VAL A 64 22.58 4.10 -1.46
C VAL A 64 22.36 4.42 0.04
N GLY A 65 21.55 3.60 0.73
CA GLY A 65 21.34 3.73 2.17
C GLY A 65 20.34 4.82 2.58
N ILE A 66 19.58 5.38 1.63
CA ILE A 66 18.52 6.36 1.92
C ILE A 66 17.22 5.62 2.20
N VAL A 67 16.68 5.84 3.40
CA VAL A 67 15.37 5.30 3.80
C VAL A 67 14.27 5.83 2.88
N ALA A 68 13.50 4.91 2.30
CA ALA A 68 12.35 5.22 1.46
C ALA A 68 11.09 4.48 1.93
N GLY A 69 9.94 4.85 1.39
CA GLY A 69 8.64 4.21 1.62
C GLY A 69 7.60 4.91 0.75
N GLY A 70 6.33 4.55 0.88
CA GLY A 70 5.32 5.23 0.09
C GLY A 70 3.97 4.55 0.06
N LEU A 71 3.15 5.04 -0.86
CA LEU A 71 1.78 4.60 -1.07
C LEU A 71 1.63 3.96 -2.44
N PHE A 72 0.63 3.10 -2.56
CA PHE A 72 0.27 2.44 -3.79
C PHE A 72 -1.23 2.44 -3.99
N SER A 73 -1.68 2.93 -5.15
CA SER A 73 -3.10 3.09 -5.45
C SER A 73 -3.68 2.02 -6.36
N GLY A 74 -3.00 0.88 -6.52
CA GLY A 74 -3.44 -0.20 -7.41
C GLY A 74 -2.80 -0.12 -8.80
N ALA A 75 -2.71 -1.28 -9.46
CA ALA A 75 -2.25 -1.44 -10.83
C ALA A 75 -3.06 -2.59 -11.49
N ALA A 76 -2.40 -3.69 -11.83
CA ALA A 76 -3.01 -4.87 -12.48
C ALA A 76 -3.68 -5.86 -11.51
N GLY A 77 -3.59 -5.64 -10.20
CA GLY A 77 -4.20 -6.53 -9.21
C GLY A 77 -5.73 -6.57 -9.31
N LEU A 78 -6.30 -7.77 -9.19
CA LEU A 78 -7.75 -7.94 -9.08
C LEU A 78 -8.21 -7.58 -7.67
N LYS A 79 -9.31 -6.84 -7.60
CA LYS A 79 -9.94 -6.49 -6.33
C LYS A 79 -10.87 -7.61 -5.90
N SER A 80 -10.78 -8.01 -4.63
CA SER A 80 -11.71 -8.98 -4.05
C SER A 80 -13.11 -8.38 -3.88
N LEU A 81 -14.11 -9.24 -3.73
CA LEU A 81 -15.49 -8.82 -3.46
C LEU A 81 -15.59 -7.99 -2.17
N ASP A 82 -14.88 -8.40 -1.12
CA ASP A 82 -14.89 -7.73 0.17
C ASP A 82 -14.23 -6.35 0.11
N GLU A 83 -13.09 -6.23 -0.57
CA GLU A 83 -12.47 -4.91 -0.81
C GLU A 83 -13.41 -4.00 -1.59
N ARG A 84 -14.02 -4.48 -2.67
CA ARG A 84 -14.96 -3.70 -3.47
C ARG A 84 -16.14 -3.21 -2.64
N ASN A 85 -16.76 -4.10 -1.87
CA ASN A 85 -17.88 -3.77 -0.96
C ASN A 85 -17.48 -2.74 0.10
N TYR A 86 -16.27 -2.84 0.65
CA TYR A 86 -15.80 -1.88 1.63
C TYR A 86 -15.66 -0.48 1.02
N TYR A 87 -15.01 -0.40 -0.14
CA TYR A 87 -14.83 0.87 -0.83
C TYR A 87 -16.16 1.49 -1.30
N ASP A 88 -17.14 0.68 -1.74
CA ASP A 88 -18.51 1.14 -2.01
C ASP A 88 -19.15 1.78 -0.77
N LYS A 89 -19.03 1.13 0.39
CA LYS A 89 -19.58 1.66 1.65
C LYS A 89 -18.90 2.97 2.07
N MET A 90 -17.61 3.08 1.81
CA MET A 90 -16.79 4.20 2.26
C MET A 90 -16.88 5.42 1.35
N LEU A 91 -16.81 5.23 0.02
CA LEU A 91 -16.75 6.32 -0.95
C LEU A 91 -18.10 6.63 -1.60
N GLY A 92 -19.03 5.67 -1.58
CA GLY A 92 -20.34 5.76 -2.21
C GLY A 92 -20.60 4.59 -3.14
N GLN A 93 -21.88 4.25 -3.31
CA GLN A 93 -22.31 3.12 -4.14
C GLN A 93 -21.81 3.27 -5.58
N GLY A 94 -21.15 2.23 -6.10
CA GLY A 94 -20.58 2.22 -7.45
C GLY A 94 -19.17 2.81 -7.55
N LEU A 95 -18.61 3.29 -6.43
CA LEU A 95 -17.25 3.83 -6.36
C LEU A 95 -16.26 2.81 -5.82
N GLY A 96 -16.67 1.58 -5.51
CA GLY A 96 -15.80 0.52 -5.03
C GLY A 96 -14.83 -0.07 -6.06
N GLY A 97 -15.00 0.25 -7.34
CA GLY A 97 -14.30 -0.40 -8.46
C GLY A 97 -14.97 -1.72 -8.86
N PHE A 98 -14.24 -2.57 -9.57
CA PHE A 98 -14.77 -3.84 -10.08
C PHE A 98 -14.14 -5.01 -9.33
N ALA A 99 -14.97 -5.84 -8.70
CA ALA A 99 -14.49 -7.12 -8.17
C ALA A 99 -14.19 -8.05 -9.37
N GLY A 100 -12.99 -8.64 -9.39
CA GLY A 100 -12.55 -9.54 -10.46
C GLY A 100 -12.40 -10.97 -9.96
N THR A 101 -12.94 -11.93 -10.73
CA THR A 101 -12.55 -13.35 -10.72
C THR A 101 -11.40 -13.59 -11.67
#